data_AF-B5TRJ6-F1
#
_entry.id   AF-B5TRJ6-F1
#
_cell.length_a   1.000
_cell.length_b   1.000
_cell.length_c   1.000
_cell.angle_alpha   90.00
_cell.angle_beta   90.00
_cell.angle_gamma   90.00
#
_symmetry.space_group_name_H-M   'P 1'
#
loop_
_entity.id
_entity.type
_entity.pdbx_description
1 polymer ?
#
loop_
_entity_poly.entity_id
_entity_poly.type
_entity_poly.pdbx_seq_one_letter_code
_entity_poly.pdbx_strand_id
1 'polypeptide(L)'
;EISVMISQIKEIIKSVLGLVINSANFWNNVVSAITNTFTNLEPQVDENWIVWRNLSANQTSYYYKILFSIQNEDTGRFMAVLPIAFEITVDVE
;
A
#
# COMPACT_ATOMS: atom_id res chain seq x y z
N GLU A 1 3.09 -14.06 -8.40
CA GLU A 1 4.30 -13.45 -7.81
C GLU A 1 3.92 -12.13 -7.16
N ILE A 2 4.50 -11.80 -6.00
CA ILE A 2 4.21 -10.56 -5.27
C ILE A 2 4.54 -9.31 -6.12
N SER A 3 5.59 -9.35 -6.94
CA SER A 3 6.00 -8.24 -7.82
C SER A 3 4.91 -7.85 -8.84
N VAL A 4 4.20 -8.83 -9.40
CA VAL A 4 3.08 -8.61 -10.34
C VAL A 4 1.91 -7.96 -9.62
N MET A 5 1.59 -8.44 -8.41
CA MET A 5 0.52 -7.87 -7.58
C MET A 5 0.82 -6.41 -7.20
N ILE A 6 2.06 -6.10 -6.80
CA ILE A 6 2.50 -4.72 -6.52
C ILE A 6 2.30 -3.83 -7.74
N SER A 7 2.66 -4.31 -8.94
CA SER A 7 2.50 -3.56 -10.19
C SER A 7 1.03 -3.29 -10.51
N GLN A 8 0.15 -4.27 -10.30
CA GLN A 8 -1.30 -4.11 -10.51
C GLN A 8 -1.91 -3.12 -9.52
N ILE A 9 -1.55 -3.19 -8.23
CA ILE A 9 -2.03 -2.25 -7.21
C ILE A 9 -1.57 -0.83 -7.52
N LYS A 10 -0.34 -0.63 -8.02
CA LYS A 10 0.15 0.68 -8.46
C LYS A 10 -0.76 1.28 -9.54
N GLU A 11 -1.14 0.50 -10.56
CA GLU A 11 -2.03 0.98 -11.62
C GLU A 11 -3.44 1.27 -11.11
N ILE A 12 -3.96 0.49 -10.15
CA ILE A 12 -5.24 0.78 -9.48
C ILE A 12 -5.15 2.10 -8.72
N ILE A 13 -4.09 2.33 -7.93
CA ILE A 13 -3.88 3.59 -7.20
C ILE A 13 -3.81 4.77 -8.16
N LYS A 14 -3.11 4.62 -9.29
CA LYS A 14 -3.05 5.64 -10.34
C LYS A 14 -4.42 5.98 -10.91
N SER A 15 -5.27 4.98 -11.15
CA SER A 15 -6.64 5.19 -11.61
C SER A 15 -7.51 5.87 -10.54
N VAL A 16 -7.39 5.46 -9.28
CA VAL A 16 -8.20 6.00 -8.17
C VAL A 16 -7.82 7.44 -7.83
N LEU A 17 -6.53 7.77 -7.90
CA LEU A 17 -6.05 9.11 -7.58
C LEU A 17 -6.66 10.18 -8.50
N GLY A 18 -6.97 9.83 -9.76
CA GLY A 18 -7.61 10.73 -10.72
C GLY A 18 -6.79 11.97 -11.09
N LEU A 19 -5.54 12.05 -10.61
CA LEU A 19 -4.57 13.11 -10.86
C LEU A 19 -3.34 12.51 -11.54
N VAL A 20 -2.76 13.25 -12.48
CA VAL A 20 -1.49 12.88 -13.10
C VAL A 20 -0.37 13.47 -12.25
N ILE A 21 0.28 12.62 -11.45
CA ILE A 21 1.50 12.99 -10.71
C ILE A 21 2.72 12.54 -11.51
N ASN A 22 3.58 13.48 -11.91
CA ASN A 22 4.72 13.22 -12.78
C ASN A 22 5.99 12.83 -12.00
N SER A 23 6.03 13.14 -10.71
CA SER A 23 7.18 12.86 -9.85
C SER A 23 7.48 11.35 -9.76
N ALA A 24 8.64 10.94 -10.28
CA ALA A 24 9.13 9.57 -10.14
C ALA A 24 9.36 9.19 -8.66
N ASN A 25 9.81 10.14 -7.84
CA ASN A 25 10.02 9.94 -6.40
C ASN A 25 8.70 9.64 -5.68
N PHE A 26 7.62 10.33 -6.04
CA PHE A 26 6.29 9.99 -5.52
C PHE A 26 5.92 8.54 -5.85
N TRP A 27 6.05 8.12 -7.11
CA TRP A 27 5.71 6.76 -7.51
C TRP A 27 6.63 5.70 -6.89
N ASN A 28 7.90 6.02 -6.63
CA ASN A 28 8.80 5.13 -5.88
C ASN A 28 8.35 4.97 -4.43
N ASN A 29 7.91 6.04 -3.78
CA ASN A 29 7.34 5.97 -2.42
C ASN A 29 6.05 5.16 -2.38
N VAL A 30 5.17 5.31 -3.38
CA VAL A 30 3.96 4.49 -3.53
C VAL A 30 4.32 3.01 -3.67
N VAL A 31 5.25 2.66 -4.57
CA VAL A 31 5.69 1.27 -4.76
C VAL A 31 6.33 0.71 -3.50
N SER A 32 7.17 1.48 -2.80
CA SER A 32 7.78 1.07 -1.53
C SER A 32 6.72 0.77 -0.45
N ALA A 33 5.72 1.64 -0.30
CA ALA A 33 4.64 1.44 0.67
C ALA A 33 3.78 0.21 0.36
N ILE A 34 3.45 -0.03 -0.92
CA ILE A 34 2.76 -1.26 -1.35
C ILE A 34 3.65 -2.48 -1.13
N THR A 35 4.95 -2.38 -1.39
CA THR A 35 5.89 -3.49 -1.18
C THR A 35 5.96 -3.90 0.29
N ASN A 36 6.03 -2.93 1.21
CA ASN A 36 6.01 -3.19 2.66
C ASN A 36 4.65 -3.66 3.18
N THR A 37 3.58 -3.58 2.38
CA THR A 37 2.28 -4.18 2.70
C THR A 37 2.31 -5.70 2.62
N PHE A 38 3.17 -6.27 1.78
CA PHE A 38 3.22 -7.72 1.52
C PHE A 38 4.57 -8.36 1.88
N THR A 39 5.61 -7.56 2.06
CA THR A 39 6.98 -8.01 2.35
C THR A 39 7.52 -7.22 3.53
N ASN A 40 8.68 -7.63 4.07
CA ASN A 40 9.30 -6.98 5.23
C ASN A 40 8.32 -6.86 6.41
N LEU A 41 7.47 -7.87 6.63
CA LEU A 41 6.43 -7.84 7.67
C LEU A 41 6.99 -8.08 9.08
N GLU A 42 8.10 -8.82 9.20
CA GLU A 42 8.77 -9.10 10.48
C GLU A 42 9.07 -7.82 11.29
N PRO A 43 9.75 -6.79 10.76
CA PRO A 43 10.01 -5.55 11.50
C PRO A 43 8.75 -4.71 11.76
N GLN A 44 7.61 -5.06 11.18
CA GLN A 44 6.36 -4.31 11.28
C GLN A 44 5.31 -5.02 12.16
N VAL A 45 5.63 -6.19 12.73
CA VAL A 45 4.65 -7.11 13.33
C VAL A 45 3.80 -6.47 14.45
N ASP A 46 4.39 -5.55 15.21
CA ASP A 46 3.77 -4.85 16.36
C ASP A 46 3.28 -3.43 16.02
N GLU A 47 3.35 -3.02 14.77
CA GLU A 47 2.99 -1.67 14.34
C GLU A 47 1.48 -1.47 14.22
N ASN A 48 0.98 -0.29 14.59
CA ASN A 48 -0.47 -0.02 14.66
C ASN A 48 -1.21 -0.07 13.30
N TRP A 49 -0.48 0.09 12.19
CA TRP A 49 -1.08 0.09 10.85
C TRP A 49 -1.41 -1.32 10.35
N ILE A 50 -0.73 -2.36 10.85
CA ILE A 50 -1.05 -3.76 10.59
C ILE A 50 -1.92 -4.33 11.71
N VAL A 51 -2.94 -5.12 11.36
CA VAL A 51 -3.82 -5.78 12.35
C VAL A 51 -4.00 -7.23 11.95
N TRP A 52 -3.30 -8.11 12.67
CA TRP A 52 -3.39 -9.55 12.47
C TRP A 52 -4.78 -10.08 12.82
N ARG A 53 -5.29 -11.01 12.02
CA ARG A 53 -6.58 -11.67 12.21
C ARG A 53 -6.40 -13.18 12.34
N ASN A 54 -6.63 -13.92 11.25
CA ASN A 54 -6.50 -15.37 11.25
C ASN A 54 -5.02 -15.73 11.14
N LEU A 55 -4.54 -16.57 12.06
CA LEU A 55 -3.18 -17.11 12.09
C LEU A 55 -3.31 -18.62 12.23
N SER A 56 -3.51 -19.31 11.11
CA SER A 56 -3.68 -20.76 11.05
C SER A 56 -2.57 -21.39 10.22
N ALA A 57 -2.32 -22.68 10.40
CA ALA A 57 -1.23 -23.40 9.74
C ALA A 57 -1.23 -23.29 8.19
N ASN A 58 -2.38 -22.98 7.59
CA ASN A 58 -2.53 -22.92 6.14
C ASN A 58 -3.01 -21.54 5.64
N GLN A 59 -3.19 -20.58 6.54
CA GLN A 59 -3.73 -19.28 6.17
C GLN A 59 -3.40 -18.22 7.22
N THR A 60 -2.85 -17.12 6.74
CA THR A 60 -2.62 -15.89 7.49
C THR A 60 -3.44 -14.75 6.88
N SER A 61 -4.11 -13.98 7.73
CA SER A 61 -4.93 -12.83 7.32
C SER A 61 -4.65 -11.61 8.18
N TYR A 62 -4.62 -10.44 7.55
CA TYR A 62 -4.35 -9.18 8.24
C TYR A 62 -4.98 -7.99 7.50
N TYR A 63 -5.24 -6.93 8.26
CA TYR A 63 -5.49 -5.61 7.70
C TYR A 63 -4.19 -4.82 7.62
N TYR A 64 -4.02 -4.01 6.58
CA TYR A 64 -2.90 -3.09 6.46
C TYR A 64 -3.39 -1.71 6.00
N LYS A 65 -2.99 -0.65 6.69
CA LYS A 65 -3.53 0.71 6.51
C LYS A 65 -2.44 1.66 6.03
N ILE A 66 -2.71 2.43 4.99
CA ILE A 66 -1.81 3.45 4.43
C ILE A 66 -2.60 4.75 4.24
N LEU A 67 -1.95 5.89 4.45
CA LEU A 67 -2.50 7.19 4.08
C LEU A 67 -1.43 7.98 3.33
N PHE A 68 -1.74 8.37 2.10
CA PHE A 68 -0.89 9.29 1.33
C PHE A 68 -1.46 10.71 1.42
N SER A 69 -0.61 11.66 1.76
CA SER A 69 -0.86 13.09 1.60
C SER A 69 0.08 13.62 0.53
N ILE A 70 -0.47 14.19 -0.53
CA ILE A 70 0.26 14.54 -1.75
C ILE A 70 0.06 16.03 -2.00
N GLN A 71 1.16 16.78 -1.96
CA GLN A 71 1.19 18.17 -2.34
C GLN A 71 2.52 18.45 -3.06
N ASN A 72 2.43 18.74 -4.34
CA ASN A 72 3.56 19.07 -5.20
C ASN A 72 3.10 19.99 -6.35
N GLU A 73 3.97 20.23 -7.33
CA GLU A 73 3.67 21.02 -8.52
C GLU A 73 2.45 20.51 -9.30
N ASP A 74 2.20 19.20 -9.33
CA ASP A 74 1.09 18.58 -10.07
C ASP A 74 -0.27 18.77 -9.37
N THR A 75 -0.28 18.97 -8.04
CA THR A 75 -1.52 19.23 -7.29
C THR A 75 -1.88 20.73 -7.22
N GLY A 76 -0.98 21.61 -7.66
CA GLY A 76 -1.19 23.05 -7.69
C GLY A 76 -1.57 23.62 -6.32
N ARG A 77 -2.77 24.21 -6.21
CA ARG A 77 -3.28 24.83 -4.98
C ARG A 77 -3.95 23.83 -4.02
N PHE A 78 -4.00 22.55 -4.38
CA PHE A 78 -4.69 21.53 -3.62
C PHE A 78 -3.69 20.57 -2.95
N MET A 79 -4.15 19.92 -1.89
CA MET A 79 -3.54 18.72 -1.33
C MET A 79 -4.48 17.55 -1.63
N ALA A 80 -3.96 16.49 -2.24
CA ALA A 80 -4.71 15.26 -2.42
C ALA A 80 -4.42 14.33 -1.24
N VAL A 81 -5.47 13.71 -0.69
CA VAL A 81 -5.36 12.74 0.40
C VAL A 81 -5.98 11.43 -0.06
N LEU A 82 -5.23 10.34 0.07
CA LEU A 82 -5.65 9.00 -0.36
C LEU A 82 -5.46 8.00 0.79
N PRO A 83 -6.52 7.74 1.58
CA PRO A 83 -6.52 6.66 2.56
C PRO A 83 -6.80 5.32 1.87
N ILE A 84 -6.01 4.30 2.21
CA ILE A 84 -6.12 2.94 1.66
C ILE A 84 -6.07 1.95 2.82
N ALA A 85 -7.01 1.00 2.81
CA ALA A 85 -6.97 -0.15 3.69
C ALA A 85 -7.04 -1.43 2.85
N PHE A 86 -6.13 -2.37 3.13
CA PHE A 86 -6.12 -3.69 2.53
C PHE A 86 -6.68 -4.70 3.53
N GLU A 87 -7.53 -5.60 3.04
CA GLU A 87 -7.84 -6.87 3.69
C GLU A 87 -7.11 -7.96 2.92
N ILE A 88 -6.15 -8.61 3.59
CA ILE A 88 -5.25 -9.57 2.94
C ILE A 88 -5.47 -10.94 3.57
N THR A 89 -5.52 -11.95 2.72
CA THR A 89 -5.54 -13.36 3.10
C THR A 89 -4.61 -14.10 2.17
N VAL A 90 -3.66 -14.83 2.74
CA VAL A 90 -2.62 -15.56 2.02
C VAL A 90 -2.49 -16.97 2.60
N ASP A 91 -2.24 -17.95 1.73
CA ASP A 91 -2.09 -19.36 2.04
C ASP A 91 -0.65 -19.71 2.49
N VAL A 92 -0.17 -18.99 3.50
CA VAL A 92 1.11 -19.24 4.18
C VAL A 92 0.92 -19.21 5.69
N GLU A 93 1.78 -19.94 6.41
CA GLU A 93 1.91 -19.86 7.86
C GLU A 93 2.62 -18.56 8.26
#